data_AF-A0A6L9SE57-F1
#
_entry.id   AF-A0A6L9SE57-F1
#
_cell.length_a   1.000
_cell.length_b   1.000
_cell.length_c   1.000
_cell.angle_alpha   90.00
_cell.angle_beta   90.00
_cell.angle_gamma   90.00
#
_symmetry.space_group_name_H-M   'P 1'
#
loop_
_entity.id
_entity.type
_entity.pdbx_description
1 polymer ?
#
loop_
_entity_poly.entity_id
_entity_poly.type
_entity_poly.pdbx_seq_one_letter_code
_entity_poly.pdbx_strand_id
1 'polypeptide(L)' 'MIDERRTVDALLTGVRHHNRAVIDHEMRRLSGRAPGLSQHQVAVIEAALDDLAERLILARMRTMPDQAERLARLFDVRS' A
#
# COMPACT_ATOMS: atom_id res chain seq x y z
N MET A 1 -11.81 22.39 7.92
CA MET A 1 -12.32 21.02 8.05
C MET A 1 -12.53 20.29 6.71
N ILE A 2 -13.01 20.93 5.63
CA ILE A 2 -13.16 20.27 4.30
C ILE A 2 -11.79 20.01 3.64
N ASP A 3 -10.80 20.87 3.87
CA ASP A 3 -9.48 20.83 3.24
C ASP A 3 -8.62 19.65 3.73
N GLU A 4 -8.54 19.48 5.05
CA GLU A 4 -7.74 18.42 5.71
C GLU A 4 -8.20 17.00 5.35
N ARG A 5 -9.52 16.78 5.27
CA ARG A 5 -10.06 15.47 4.86
C ARG A 5 -9.69 15.13 3.42
N ARG A 6 -9.73 16.13 2.53
CA ARG A 6 -9.32 15.98 1.12
C ARG A 6 -7.83 15.68 1.01
N THR A 7 -6.99 16.32 1.83
CA THR A 7 -5.55 16.03 1.89
C THR A 7 -5.26 14.60 2.35
N VAL A 8 -5.97 14.13 3.39
CA VAL A 8 -5.83 12.74 3.88
C VAL A 8 -6.27 11.74 2.82
N ASP A 9 -7.37 11.99 2.11
CA ASP A 9 -7.86 11.10 1.04
C ASP A 9 -6.90 11.03 -0.16
N ALA A 10 -6.33 12.18 -0.56
CA ALA A 10 -5.31 12.24 -1.61
C ALA A 10 -4.05 11.46 -1.21
N LEU A 11 -3.60 11.64 0.03
CA LEU A 11 -2.46 10.90 0.57
C LEU A 11 -2.73 9.39 0.64
N LEU A 12 -3.89 8.97 1.13
CA LEU A 12 -4.27 7.56 1.16
C LEU A 12 -4.28 6.93 -0.23
N THR A 13 -4.71 7.69 -1.23
CA THR A 13 -4.70 7.26 -2.64
C THR A 13 -3.28 7.09 -3.16
N GLY A 14 -2.38 8.04 -2.87
CA GLY A 14 -0.99 7.93 -3.28
C GLY A 14 -0.23 6.81 -2.57
N VAL A 15 -0.47 6.58 -1.28
CA VAL A 15 0.11 5.45 -0.55
C VAL A 15 -0.44 4.11 -1.05
N ARG A 16 -1.73 4.05 -1.41
CA ARG A 16 -2.30 2.87 -2.11
C ARG A 16 -1.57 2.56 -3.40
N HIS A 17 -1.33 3.58 -4.22
CA HIS A 17 -0.61 3.42 -5.48
C HIS A 17 0.84 2.97 -5.27
N HIS A 18 1.54 3.57 -4.31
CA HIS A 18 2.90 3.18 -3.93
C HIS A 18 2.94 1.71 -3.47
N ASN A 19 2.08 1.31 -2.53
CA ASN A 19 2.01 -0.06 -2.04
C ASN A 19 1.73 -1.06 -3.16
N ARG A 20 0.82 -0.73 -4.08
CA ARG A 20 0.52 -1.59 -5.23
C ARG A 20 1.75 -1.78 -6.12
N ALA A 21 2.50 -0.72 -6.41
CA ALA A 21 3.72 -0.79 -7.20
C ALA A 21 4.81 -1.67 -6.53
N VAL A 22 4.93 -1.59 -5.19
CA VAL A 22 5.81 -2.45 -4.40
C VAL A 22 5.35 -3.90 -4.50
N ILE A 23 4.07 -4.20 -4.27
CA ILE A 23 3.51 -5.56 -4.36
C ILE A 23 3.75 -6.13 -5.76
N ASP A 24 3.46 -5.38 -6.83
CA ASP A 24 3.68 -5.83 -8.20
C ASP A 24 5.17 -6.13 -8.48
N HIS A 25 6.09 -5.31 -7.96
CA HIS A 25 7.53 -5.58 -8.05
C HIS A 25 7.92 -6.87 -7.32
N GLU A 26 7.41 -7.05 -6.11
CA GLU A 26 7.67 -8.21 -5.28
C GLU A 26 7.11 -9.50 -5.87
N MET A 27 5.90 -9.45 -6.45
CA MET A 27 5.30 -10.59 -7.14
C MET A 27 6.10 -10.98 -8.39
N ARG A 28 6.60 -10.00 -9.17
CA ARG A 28 7.52 -10.28 -10.29
C ARG A 28 8.81 -10.95 -9.80
N ARG A 29 9.38 -10.47 -8.70
CA ARG A 29 10.60 -11.05 -8.11
C ARG A 29 10.34 -12.47 -7.59
N LEU A 30 9.20 -12.71 -6.95
CA LEU A 30 8.79 -14.02 -6.44
C LEU A 30 8.64 -15.03 -7.57
N SER A 31 7.95 -14.67 -8.65
CA SER A 31 7.79 -15.52 -9.84
C SER A 31 9.13 -15.96 -10.44
N GLY A 32 10.16 -15.10 -10.38
CA GLY A 32 11.52 -15.45 -10.82
C GLY A 32 12.27 -16.39 -9.86
N ARG A 33 11.93 -16.41 -8.57
CA ARG A 33 12.62 -17.20 -7.53
C ARG A 33 11.90 -18.48 -7.15
N ALA A 34 10.60 -18.58 -7.43
CA ALA A 34 9.75 -19.69 -7.04
C ALA A 34 8.93 -20.20 -8.24
N PRO A 35 9.59 -20.78 -9.28
CA PRO A 35 8.94 -21.20 -10.51
C PRO A 35 7.93 -22.35 -10.33
N GLY A 36 7.95 -23.02 -9.17
CA GLY A 36 7.01 -24.09 -8.82
C GLY A 36 5.68 -23.59 -8.24
N LEU A 37 5.51 -22.27 -8.04
CA LEU A 37 4.23 -21.74 -7.56
C LEU A 37 3.19 -21.77 -8.67
N SER A 38 2.01 -22.32 -8.35
CA SER A 38 0.87 -22.23 -9.23
C SER A 38 0.31 -20.80 -9.26
N GLN A 39 -0.42 -20.46 -10.33
CA GLN A 39 -1.12 -19.18 -10.44
C GLN A 39 -2.05 -18.91 -9.24
N HIS A 40 -2.68 -19.96 -8.70
CA HIS A 40 -3.55 -19.84 -7.53
C HIS A 40 -2.75 -19.44 -6.28
N GLN A 41 -1.60 -20.06 -6.04
CA GLN A 41 -0.73 -19.73 -4.90
C GLN A 41 -0.19 -18.30 -5.01
N VAL A 42 0.18 -17.87 -6.22
CA VAL A 42 0.58 -16.48 -6.50
C VAL A 42 -0.53 -15.50 -6.14
N ALA A 43 -1.77 -15.77 -6.56
CA ALA A 43 -2.92 -14.92 -6.26
C ALA A 43 -3.24 -14.86 -4.75
N VAL A 44 -3.08 -15.97 -4.02
CA VAL A 44 -3.25 -15.99 -2.55
C VAL A 44 -2.19 -15.12 -1.87
N ILE A 45 -0.94 -15.17 -2.32
CA ILE A 45 0.13 -14.34 -1.78
C ILE A 45 -0.13 -12.86 -2.06
N GLU A 46 -0.51 -12.51 -3.29
CA GLU A 46 -0.85 -11.14 -3.65
C GLU A 46 -2.00 -10.59 -2.77
N ALA A 47 -3.09 -11.35 -2.62
CA ALA A 47 -4.21 -10.97 -1.77
C ALA A 47 -3.83 -10.80 -0.30
N ALA A 48 -2.95 -11.67 0.23
CA ALA A 48 -2.45 -11.56 1.59
C ALA A 48 -1.57 -10.30 1.79
N LEU A 49 -0.77 -9.93 0.80
CA LEU A 49 0.02 -8.70 0.83
C LEU A 49 -0.86 -7.45 0.75
N ASP A 50 -1.90 -7.47 -0.08
CA ASP A 50 -2.88 -6.39 -0.17
C ASP A 50 -3.64 -6.19 1.17
N ASP A 51 -4.12 -7.28 1.80
CA ASP A 51 -4.77 -7.20 3.13
C ASP A 51 -3.81 -6.66 4.21
N LEU A 52 -2.57 -7.14 4.20
CA LEU A 52 -1.56 -6.70 5.16
C LEU A 52 -1.27 -5.20 5.03
N ALA A 53 -1.12 -4.71 3.79
CA ALA A 53 -0.90 -3.29 3.51
C ALA A 53 -2.10 -2.43 3.93
N GLU A 54 -3.32 -2.88 3.65
CA GLU A 54 -4.54 -2.16 4.06
C GLU A 54 -4.64 -2.08 5.58
N ARG A 55 -4.35 -3.16 6.32
CA ARG A 55 -4.47 -3.21 7.78
C ARG A 55 -3.36 -2.44 8.50
N LEU A 56 -2.11 -2.60 8.06
CA LEU A 56 -0.96 -2.02 8.77
C LEU A 56 -0.72 -0.55 8.41
N ILE A 57 -1.02 -0.15 7.17
CA ILE A 57 -0.68 1.18 6.67
C ILE A 57 -1.93 2.03 6.53
N LEU A 58 -2.87 1.61 5.68
CA LEU A 58 -3.97 2.46 5.24
C LEU A 58 -5.01 2.68 6.34
N ALA A 59 -5.42 1.61 7.03
CA ALA A 59 -6.30 1.71 8.18
C ALA A 59 -5.67 2.57 9.29
N ARG A 60 -4.36 2.43 9.52
CA ARG A 60 -3.64 3.19 10.54
C ARG A 60 -3.56 4.68 10.20
N MET A 61 -3.32 5.03 8.93
CA MET A 61 -3.36 6.41 8.44
C MET A 61 -4.72 7.07 8.65
N ARG A 62 -5.84 6.36 8.40
CA ARG A 62 -7.19 6.90 8.64
C ARG A 62 -7.44 7.26 10.11
N THR A 63 -6.77 6.58 11.04
CA THR A 63 -6.90 6.84 12.48
C THR A 63 -5.96 7.94 13.00
N MET A 64 -5.05 8.46 12.16
CA MET A 64 -4.07 9.49 12.55
C MET A 64 -3.95 10.59 11.49
N PRO A 65 -5.02 11.38 11.28
CA PRO A 65 -5.02 12.47 10.30
C PRO A 65 -3.88 13.47 10.56
N ASP A 66 -3.58 13.77 11.83
CA ASP A 66 -2.50 14.70 12.22
C ASP A 66 -1.09 14.23 11.83
N GLN A 67 -0.92 12.92 11.55
CA GLN A 67 0.37 12.34 11.14
C GLN A 67 0.49 12.18 9.62
N ALA A 68 -0.53 12.60 8.86
CA ALA A 68 -0.60 12.44 7.41
C ALA A 68 0.67 12.93 6.70
N GLU A 69 1.13 14.16 6.95
CA GLU A 69 2.35 14.68 6.31
C GLU A 69 3.62 13.88 6.63
N ARG A 70 3.76 13.37 7.86
CA ARG A 70 4.92 12.54 8.22
C ARG A 70 4.87 11.21 7.49
N LEU A 71 3.69 10.63 7.35
CA LEU A 71 3.48 9.40 6.59
C LEU A 71 3.66 9.63 5.09
N ALA A 72 3.24 10.78 4.56
CA ALA A 72 3.49 11.19 3.17
C ALA A 72 5.00 11.21 2.85
N ARG A 73 5.80 11.83 3.73
CA ARG A 73 7.27 11.84 3.59
C ARG A 73 7.88 10.45 3.73
N LEU A 74 7.37 9.60 4.62
CA LEU A 74 7.86 8.23 4.81
C LEU A 74 7.69 7.37 3.55
N PHE A 75 6.56 7.50 2.87
CA PHE A 75 6.24 6.73 1.66
C PHE A 75 6.66 7.45 0.36
N ASP A 76 7.31 8.61 0.46
CA ASP A 76 7.66 9.49 -0.67
C ASP A 76 6.46 9.81 -1.58
N VAL A 77 5.30 10.00 -0.97
CA VAL A 77 4.04 10.33 -1.66
C VAL A 77 3.82 11.83 -1.51
N ARG A 78 3.90 12.57 -2.62
CA ARG A 78 3.67 14.01 -2.62
C ARG A 78 2.22 14.31 -2.18
N SER A 79 2.10 15.09 -1.10
CA SER A 79 0.85 15.70 -0.62
C SER A 79 0.42 16.86 -1.50
#